data_AF-A0A0N4Z8F1-F1
#
_entry.id   AF-A0A0N4Z8F1-F1
#
_cell.length_a   1.000
_cell.length_b   1.000
_cell.length_c   1.000
_cell.angle_alpha   90.00
_cell.angle_beta   90.00
_cell.angle_gamma   90.00
#
_symmetry.space_group_name_H-M   'P 1'
#
loop_
_entity.id
_entity.type
_entity.pdbx_description
1 polymer ?
#
loop_
_entity_poly.entity_id
_entity_poly.type
_entity_poly.pdbx_seq_one_letter_code
_entity_poly.pdbx_strand_id
1 'polypeptide(L)'
;MAFTFVAFAYLIGMLAVGFGIFMAIMIVISIDELKTDYKNPIDQCRSLNSLVLPEYAVQGGVTFLFLITLQWFAILWNAPLLAYHVNRYLTRPRMSTPGIYDPTTIMRANELRLAYREGWIKLGFYLISFFYYLYALIYTMVTSS
;
A
#
# COMPACT_ATOMS: atom_id res chain seq x y z
N MET A 1 31.99 -8.06 -6.95
CA MET A 1 32.21 -6.80 -6.22
C MET A 1 30.92 -6.38 -5.52
N ALA A 2 30.74 -6.87 -4.29
CA ALA A 2 30.21 -6.25 -3.06
C ALA A 2 28.93 -5.39 -2.99
N PHE A 3 28.20 -5.15 -4.08
CA PHE A 3 26.83 -4.65 -3.99
C PHE A 3 26.03 -5.26 -5.14
N THR A 4 25.37 -6.40 -4.91
CA THR A 4 24.48 -6.93 -5.91
C THR A 4 23.35 -5.92 -6.10
N PHE A 5 23.07 -5.54 -7.34
CA PHE A 5 21.95 -4.65 -7.70
C PHE A 5 20.63 -5.08 -7.02
N VAL A 6 20.50 -6.40 -6.81
CA VAL A 6 19.45 -7.06 -6.03
C VAL A 6 19.39 -6.61 -4.56
N ALA A 7 20.51 -6.54 -3.85
CA ALA A 7 20.51 -6.12 -2.45
C ALA A 7 20.17 -4.62 -2.30
N PHE A 8 20.60 -3.79 -3.25
CA PHE A 8 20.19 -2.38 -3.31
C PHE A 8 18.69 -2.23 -3.55
N ALA A 9 18.12 -3.05 -4.44
CA ALA A 9 16.68 -3.09 -4.69
C ALA A 9 15.88 -3.52 -3.45
N TYR A 10 16.34 -4.52 -2.69
CA TYR A 10 15.71 -4.91 -1.43
C TYR A 10 15.79 -3.83 -0.36
N LEU A 11 16.88 -3.07 -0.30
CA LEU A 11 17.02 -1.94 0.62
C LEU A 11 16.01 -0.83 0.29
N ILE A 12 15.88 -0.46 -0.98
CA ILE A 12 14.86 0.51 -1.42
C ILE A 12 13.45 -0.03 -1.17
N GLY A 13 13.21 -1.31 -1.47
CA GLY A 13 11.93 -1.98 -1.21
C GLY A 13 11.54 -1.92 0.27
N MET A 14 12.49 -2.19 1.17
CA MET A 14 12.29 -2.11 2.61
C MET A 14 11.94 -0.69 3.07
N LEU A 15 12.66 0.33 2.60
CA LEU A 15 12.38 1.74 2.93
C LEU A 15 11.00 2.16 2.42
N ALA A 16 10.67 1.80 1.18
CA ALA A 16 9.39 2.11 0.57
C ALA A 16 8.22 1.42 1.29
N VAL A 17 8.40 0.18 1.74
CA VAL A 17 7.38 -0.53 2.53
C VAL A 17 7.25 0.08 3.92
N GLY A 18 8.34 0.51 4.55
CA GLY A 18 8.29 1.28 5.81
C GLY A 18 7.46 2.56 5.66
N PHE A 19 7.66 3.31 4.57
CA PHE A 19 6.83 4.47 4.24
C PHE A 19 5.37 4.09 3.93
N GLY A 20 5.13 2.97 3.26
CA GLY A 20 3.80 2.41 3.00
C GLY A 20 3.05 2.04 4.29
N ILE A 21 3.74 1.45 5.27
CA ILE A 21 3.17 1.13 6.60
C ILE A 21 2.71 2.42 7.31
N PHE A 22 3.54 3.46 7.29
CA PHE A 22 3.18 4.74 7.90
C PHE A 22 1.91 5.33 7.25
N MET A 23 1.84 5.33 5.92
CA MET A 23 0.66 5.79 5.18
C MET A 23 -0.59 4.92 5.49
N ALA A 24 -0.43 3.60 5.56
CA ALA A 24 -1.53 2.68 5.90
C ALA A 24 -2.08 2.94 7.31
N ILE A 25 -1.21 3.21 8.29
CA ILE A 25 -1.63 3.56 9.66
C ILE A 25 -2.41 4.89 9.66
N MET A 26 -1.92 5.91 8.95
CA MET A 26 -2.62 7.19 8.83
C MET A 26 -4.02 7.05 8.21
N ILE A 27 -4.17 6.14 7.25
CA ILE A 27 -5.47 5.80 6.64
C ILE A 27 -6.39 5.11 7.65
N VAL A 28 -5.89 4.14 8.42
CA VAL A 28 -6.70 3.44 9.44
C VAL A 28 -7.17 4.42 10.53
N ILE A 29 -6.29 5.31 11.01
CA ILE A 29 -6.64 6.34 12.00
C ILE A 29 -7.69 7.29 11.42
N SER A 30 -7.51 7.76 10.18
CA SER A 30 -8.48 8.66 9.53
C SER A 30 -9.86 8.01 9.39
N ILE A 31 -9.94 6.70 9.15
CA ILE A 31 -11.21 5.96 9.10
C ILE A 31 -11.83 5.82 10.49
N ASP A 32 -11.02 5.65 11.54
CA ASP A 32 -11.49 5.59 12.93
C ASP A 32 -12.02 6.96 13.42
N GLU A 33 -11.37 8.06 13.04
CA GLU A 33 -11.85 9.43 13.26
C GLU A 33 -13.20 9.68 12.56
N LEU A 34 -13.36 9.15 11.34
CA LEU A 34 -14.63 9.26 10.59
C LEU A 34 -15.77 8.49 11.29
N LYS A 35 -15.45 7.38 11.96
CA LYS A 35 -16.41 6.57 12.72
C LYS A 35 -16.84 7.23 14.04
N THR A 36 -15.95 8.02 14.63
CA THR A 36 -16.18 8.75 15.87
C THR A 36 -16.76 10.16 15.64
N ASP A 37 -17.06 10.51 14.37
CA ASP A 37 -17.78 11.72 13.93
C ASP A 37 -17.12 13.05 14.37
N TYR A 38 -15.78 13.05 14.47
CA TYR A 38 -15.04 14.18 15.08
C TYR A 38 -14.84 15.38 14.14
N LYS A 39 -15.07 15.24 12.82
CA LYS A 39 -14.76 16.26 11.80
C LYS A 39 -15.69 16.18 10.59
N ASN A 40 -15.79 17.28 9.83
CA ASN A 40 -16.56 17.30 8.59
C ASN A 40 -16.10 16.18 7.62
N PRO A 41 -17.00 15.29 7.20
CA PRO A 41 -16.68 14.07 6.45
C PRO A 41 -16.20 14.33 5.01
N ILE A 42 -16.55 15.51 4.47
CA ILE A 42 -16.14 15.96 3.13
C ILE A 42 -14.64 16.30 3.12
N ASP A 43 -14.15 16.99 4.14
CA ASP A 43 -12.74 17.38 4.24
C ASP A 43 -11.84 16.17 4.55
N GLN A 44 -12.32 15.23 5.37
CA GLN A 44 -11.60 13.98 5.61
C GLN A 44 -11.55 13.09 4.37
N CYS A 45 -12.61 12.98 3.56
CA CYS A 45 -12.56 12.23 2.29
C CYS A 45 -11.53 12.82 1.32
N ARG A 46 -11.40 14.15 1.26
CA ARG A 46 -10.38 14.82 0.43
C ARG A 46 -8.96 14.53 0.92
N SER A 47 -8.74 14.55 2.23
CA SER A 47 -7.47 14.18 2.84
C SER A 47 -7.14 12.69 2.61
N LEU A 48 -8.12 11.80 2.82
CA LEU A 48 -7.98 10.36 2.64
C LEU A 48 -7.62 10.00 1.19
N ASN A 49 -8.26 10.65 0.23
CA ASN A 49 -7.96 10.45 -1.19
C ASN A 49 -6.56 10.95 -1.57
N SER A 50 -6.10 12.06 -0.97
CA SER A 50 -4.72 12.55 -1.14
C SER A 50 -3.68 11.64 -0.49
N LEU A 51 -4.04 10.84 0.53
CA LEU A 51 -3.17 9.86 1.15
C LEU A 51 -3.15 8.50 0.44
N VAL A 52 -4.28 8.08 -0.14
CA VAL A 52 -4.35 6.77 -0.78
C VAL A 52 -3.59 6.73 -2.11
N LEU A 53 -3.54 7.85 -2.84
CA LEU A 53 -2.82 8.00 -4.11
C LEU A 53 -1.30 7.75 -3.99
N PRO A 54 -0.59 8.36 -3.03
CA PRO A 54 0.82 8.06 -2.81
C PRO A 54 1.05 6.63 -2.30
N GLU A 55 0.14 6.03 -1.54
CA GLU A 55 0.25 4.60 -1.15
C GLU A 55 0.28 3.69 -2.38
N TYR A 56 -0.67 3.86 -3.31
CA TYR A 56 -0.71 3.12 -4.58
C TYR A 56 0.55 3.37 -5.43
N ALA A 57 1.07 4.61 -5.44
CA ALA A 57 2.27 4.96 -6.18
C ALA A 57 3.53 4.29 -5.61
N VAL A 58 3.66 4.24 -4.28
CA VAL A 58 4.78 3.58 -3.60
C VAL A 58 4.74 2.07 -3.83
N GLN A 59 3.57 1.43 -3.71
CA GLN A 59 3.38 0.01 -4.03
C GLN A 59 3.73 -0.30 -5.48
N GLY A 60 3.25 0.52 -6.41
CA GLY A 60 3.53 0.39 -7.84
C GLY A 60 5.02 0.57 -8.15
N GLY A 61 5.66 1.56 -7.53
CA GLY A 61 7.09 1.82 -7.65
C GLY A 61 7.94 0.66 -7.16
N VAL A 62 7.60 0.07 -6.00
CA VAL A 62 8.29 -1.11 -5.45
C VAL A 62 8.14 -2.31 -6.38
N THR A 63 6.93 -2.54 -6.92
CA THR A 63 6.70 -3.68 -7.81
C THR A 63 7.42 -3.50 -9.15
N PHE A 64 7.47 -2.28 -9.67
CA PHE A 64 8.25 -1.95 -10.86
C PHE A 64 9.75 -2.16 -10.65
N LEU A 65 10.26 -1.78 -9.47
CA LEU A 65 11.66 -1.99 -9.09
C LEU A 65 12.02 -3.48 -9.02
N PHE A 66 11.13 -4.32 -8.45
CA PHE A 66 11.31 -5.78 -8.44
C PHE A 66 11.17 -6.43 -9.82
N LEU A 67 10.43 -5.82 -10.74
CA LEU A 67 10.33 -6.27 -12.12
C LEU A 67 11.65 -6.07 -12.87
N ILE A 68 12.36 -4.96 -12.61
CA ILE A 68 13.70 -4.71 -13.17
C ILE A 68 14.73 -5.69 -12.60
N THR A 69 14.59 -6.13 -11.34
CA THR A 69 15.51 -7.09 -10.72
C THR A 69 15.16 -8.56 -10.99
N LEU A 70 14.09 -8.83 -11.76
CA LEU A 70 13.60 -10.17 -12.15
C LEU A 70 13.40 -11.12 -10.96
N GLN A 71 12.90 -10.59 -9.85
CA GLN A 71 12.74 -11.32 -8.60
C GLN A 71 11.38 -12.04 -8.54
N TRP A 72 11.27 -13.20 -9.19
CA TRP A 72 10.00 -13.91 -9.38
C TRP A 72 9.18 -14.14 -8.10
N PHE A 73 9.83 -14.52 -6.98
CA PHE A 73 9.13 -14.74 -5.71
C PHE A 73 8.55 -13.45 -5.11
N ALA A 74 9.29 -12.35 -5.14
CA ALA A 74 8.81 -11.06 -4.62
C ALA A 74 7.68 -10.50 -5.50
N ILE A 75 7.78 -10.68 -6.83
CA ILE A 75 6.74 -10.30 -7.78
C ILE A 75 5.47 -11.11 -7.53
N LEU A 76 5.58 -12.44 -7.37
CA LEU A 76 4.43 -13.31 -7.10
C LEU A 76 3.73 -12.93 -5.79
N TRP A 77 4.51 -12.58 -4.75
CA TRP A 77 3.96 -12.14 -3.47
C TRP A 77 3.22 -10.80 -3.56
N ASN A 78 3.74 -9.83 -4.34
CA ASN A 78 3.10 -8.51 -4.53
C ASN A 78 1.99 -8.50 -5.60
N ALA A 79 1.97 -9.48 -6.51
CA ALA A 79 1.00 -9.62 -7.58
C ALA A 79 -0.47 -9.62 -7.12
N PRO A 80 -0.90 -10.35 -6.07
CA PRO A 80 -2.29 -10.31 -5.61
C PRO A 80 -2.68 -8.92 -5.09
N LEU A 81 -1.76 -8.20 -4.43
CA LEU A 81 -2.04 -6.85 -3.95
C LEU A 81 -2.15 -5.88 -5.12
N LEU A 82 -1.26 -5.98 -6.11
CA LEU A 82 -1.27 -5.12 -7.29
C LEU A 82 -2.48 -5.40 -8.20
N ALA A 83 -2.85 -6.66 -8.38
CA ALA A 83 -4.07 -7.06 -9.08
C ALA A 83 -5.32 -6.53 -8.36
N TYR A 84 -5.34 -6.55 -7.04
CA TYR A 84 -6.41 -5.94 -6.26
C TYR A 84 -6.46 -4.42 -6.42
N HIS A 85 -5.30 -3.75 -6.48
CA HIS A 85 -5.20 -2.30 -6.71
C HIS A 85 -5.68 -1.92 -8.12
N VAL A 86 -5.31 -2.70 -9.14
CA VAL A 86 -5.73 -2.52 -10.54
C VAL A 86 -7.22 -2.82 -10.71
N ASN A 87 -7.72 -3.93 -10.15
CA ASN A 87 -9.13 -4.28 -10.23
C ASN A 87 -10.02 -3.21 -9.55
N ARG A 88 -9.56 -2.67 -8.41
CA ARG A 88 -10.22 -1.54 -7.74
C ARG A 88 -10.13 -0.23 -8.52
N TYR A 89 -9.08 -0.04 -9.32
CA TYR A 89 -8.96 1.10 -10.24
C TYR A 89 -9.88 0.96 -11.47
N LEU A 90 -10.14 -0.27 -11.94
CA LEU A 90 -10.98 -0.54 -13.11
C LEU A 90 -12.47 -0.61 -12.77
N THR A 91 -12.83 -1.15 -11.59
CA THR A 91 -14.22 -1.32 -11.16
C THR A 91 -14.83 -0.04 -10.57
N ARG A 92 -14.20 1.12 -10.80
CA ARG A 92 -14.71 2.41 -10.33
C ARG A 92 -15.95 2.80 -11.16
N PRO A 93 -17.06 3.25 -10.55
CA PRO A 93 -17.99 4.10 -11.28
C PRO A 93 -17.26 5.40 -11.64
N ARG A 94 -17.30 5.80 -12.93
CA ARG A 94 -16.66 7.04 -13.38
C ARG A 94 -17.30 8.24 -12.67
N MET A 95 -16.55 8.89 -11.78
CA MET A 95 -16.95 10.14 -11.16
C MET A 95 -16.18 11.32 -11.77
N SER A 96 -16.84 12.47 -11.82
CA SER A 96 -16.35 13.72 -12.44
C SER A 96 -15.22 14.40 -11.65
N THR A 97 -14.91 13.92 -10.45
CA THR A 97 -13.87 14.44 -9.55
C THR A 97 -12.77 13.39 -9.36
N PRO A 98 -11.48 13.77 -9.33
CA PRO A 98 -10.39 12.82 -9.16
C PRO A 98 -10.36 12.33 -7.71
N GLY A 99 -11.03 11.23 -7.43
CA GLY A 99 -10.93 10.56 -6.14
C GLY A 99 -11.56 9.17 -6.09
N ILE A 100 -10.96 8.32 -5.27
CA ILE A 100 -11.32 6.90 -5.09
C ILE A 100 -12.52 6.74 -4.15
N TYR A 101 -12.77 7.77 -3.35
CA TYR A 101 -13.61 7.75 -2.18
C TYR A 101 -14.59 8.92 -2.29
N ASP A 102 -15.85 8.62 -2.62
CA ASP A 102 -16.91 9.62 -2.70
C ASP A 102 -17.51 9.83 -1.29
N PRO A 103 -17.63 11.08 -0.81
CA PRO A 103 -18.17 11.37 0.52
C PRO A 103 -19.60 10.85 0.73
N THR A 104 -20.36 10.61 -0.33
CA THR A 104 -21.73 10.07 -0.23
C THR A 104 -21.80 8.55 -0.05
N THR A 105 -20.77 7.80 -0.47
CA THR A 105 -20.76 6.33 -0.40
C THR A 105 -20.07 5.80 0.85
N ILE A 106 -19.06 6.50 1.39
CA ILE A 106 -18.28 6.08 2.57
C ILE A 106 -19.06 6.21 3.88
N MET A 107 -20.03 7.12 3.94
CA MET A 107 -20.93 7.25 5.09
C MET A 107 -21.86 6.05 5.30
N ARG A 108 -22.03 5.18 4.30
CA ARG A 108 -22.77 3.93 4.52
C ARG A 108 -21.97 3.06 5.48
N ALA A 109 -22.55 2.74 6.64
CA ALA A 109 -21.89 1.96 7.69
C ALA A 109 -21.28 0.63 7.21
N ASN A 110 -21.85 0.01 6.17
CA ASN A 110 -21.30 -1.20 5.55
C ASN A 110 -20.02 -0.92 4.74
N GLU A 111 -19.96 0.16 3.97
CA GLU A 111 -18.78 0.53 3.18
C GLU A 111 -17.63 0.98 4.10
N LEU A 112 -17.95 1.71 5.18
CA LEU A 112 -16.95 2.12 6.18
C LEU A 112 -16.30 0.91 6.87
N ARG A 113 -17.11 -0.10 7.23
CA ARG A 113 -16.62 -1.33 7.85
C ARG A 113 -15.76 -2.16 6.89
N LEU A 114 -16.09 -2.17 5.60
CA LEU A 114 -15.29 -2.81 4.56
C LEU A 114 -13.96 -2.08 4.38
N ALA A 115 -13.97 -0.76 4.22
CA ALA A 115 -12.76 0.06 4.08
C ALA A 115 -11.82 -0.07 5.30
N TYR A 116 -12.38 -0.10 6.51
CA TYR A 116 -11.61 -0.36 7.73
C TYR A 116 -10.96 -1.74 7.67
N ARG A 117 -11.72 -2.80 7.38
CA ARG A 117 -11.19 -4.17 7.30
C ARG A 117 -10.13 -4.32 6.21
N GLU A 118 -10.32 -3.65 5.07
CA GLU A 118 -9.34 -3.59 3.98
C GLU A 118 -8.04 -2.91 4.41
N GLY A 119 -8.12 -1.78 5.14
CA GLY A 119 -6.96 -1.09 5.69
C GLY A 119 -6.13 -1.99 6.61
N TRP A 120 -6.80 -2.73 7.48
CA TRP A 120 -6.15 -3.70 8.38
C TRP A 120 -5.52 -4.88 7.63
N ILE A 121 -6.19 -5.42 6.61
CA ILE A 121 -5.63 -6.52 5.78
C ILE A 121 -4.39 -6.02 5.03
N LYS A 122 -4.44 -4.82 4.44
CA LYS A 122 -3.27 -4.21 3.78
C LYS A 122 -2.12 -4.00 4.75
N LEU A 123 -2.39 -3.48 5.95
CA LEU A 123 -1.37 -3.27 6.98
C LEU A 123 -0.69 -4.59 7.38
N GLY A 124 -1.46 -5.66 7.57
CA GLY A 124 -0.92 -7.00 7.83
C GLY A 124 -0.03 -7.50 6.68
N PHE A 125 -0.46 -7.26 5.44
CA PHE A 125 0.33 -7.64 4.26
C PHE A 125 1.66 -6.87 4.16
N TYR A 126 1.66 -5.55 4.41
CA TYR A 126 2.87 -4.74 4.44
C TYR A 126 3.83 -5.19 5.53
N LEU A 127 3.32 -5.53 6.72
CA LEU A 127 4.13 -6.02 7.83
C LEU A 127 4.83 -7.34 7.50
N ILE A 128 4.12 -8.30 6.91
CA ILE A 128 4.72 -9.59 6.49
C ILE A 128 5.76 -9.35 5.39
N SER A 129 5.44 -8.47 4.43
CA SER A 129 6.36 -8.12 3.34
C SER A 129 7.64 -7.46 3.85
N PHE A 130 7.55 -6.64 4.91
CA PHE A 130 8.71 -6.02 5.56
C PHE A 130 9.69 -7.07 6.11
N PHE A 131 9.21 -8.06 6.85
CA PHE A 131 10.05 -9.15 7.34
C PHE A 131 10.66 -9.99 6.21
N TYR A 132 9.89 -10.22 5.13
CA TYR A 132 10.39 -10.92 3.96
C TYR A 132 11.54 -10.16 3.27
N TYR A 133 11.41 -8.85 3.06
CA TYR A 133 12.48 -8.05 2.46
C TYR A 133 13.72 -7.98 3.34
N LEU A 134 13.55 -7.92 4.66
CA LEU A 134 14.67 -7.99 5.61
C LEU A 134 15.41 -9.32 5.50
N TYR A 135 14.68 -10.45 5.47
CA TYR A 135 15.27 -11.77 5.30
C TYR A 135 16.02 -11.89 3.97
N ALA A 136 15.41 -11.46 2.86
CA ALA A 136 16.00 -11.51 1.53
C ALA A 136 17.25 -10.62 1.41
N LEU A 137 17.25 -9.44 2.05
CA LEU A 137 18.42 -8.57 2.13
C LEU A 137 19.58 -9.28 2.85
N ILE A 138 19.34 -9.85 4.03
CA ILE A 138 20.38 -10.55 4.80
C ILE A 138 20.91 -11.75 4.01
N TYR A 139 20.02 -12.56 3.44
CA TYR A 139 20.41 -13.74 2.68
C TYR A 139 21.27 -13.39 1.46
N THR A 140 20.89 -12.36 0.70
CA THR A 140 21.65 -11.92 -0.48
C THR A 140 22.99 -11.31 -0.10
N MET A 141 23.07 -10.59 1.02
CA MET A 141 24.35 -10.07 1.53
C MET A 141 25.29 -11.20 2.00
N VAL A 142 24.80 -12.15 2.80
CA VAL A 142 25.59 -13.28 3.33
C VAL A 142 26.02 -14.26 2.24
N THR A 143 25.22 -14.44 1.19
CA THR A 143 25.59 -15.33 0.08
C THR A 143 26.54 -14.65 -0.91
N SER A 144 26.64 -13.31 -0.88
CA SER A 144 27.52 -12.53 -1.76
C SER A 144 28.92 -12.28 -1.19
N SER A 145 29.16 -12.67 0.07
CA SER A 145 30.49 -12.76 0.70
C SER A 145 31.14 -14.10 0.41
#